data_AF-A0A382Q649-F1
#
_entry.id   AF-A0A382Q649-F1
#
_cell.length_a   1.000
_cell.length_b   1.000
_cell.length_c   1.000
_cell.angle_alpha   90.00
_cell.angle_beta   90.00
_cell.angle_gamma   90.00
#
_symmetry.space_group_name_H-M   'P 1'
#
loop_
_entity.id
_entity.type
_entity.pdbx_description
1 polymer ?
#
loop_
_entity_poly.entity_id
_entity_poly.type
_entity_poly.pdbx_seq_one_letter_code
_entity_poly.pdbx_strand_id
1 'polypeptide(L)'
;MDVAELLVMLAFTLPISFLPGPNNLLSASHSSRYGFNNSLPLISGMVFGWLILGAIVAYGALFIEEKKNLLKGLTYVGVAYIDYLSY
;
A
#
# COMPACT_ATOMS: atom_id res chain seq x y z
N MET A 1 1.13 -9.14 -18.38
CA MET A 1 0.76 -7.71 -18.34
C MET A 1 1.04 -7.13 -19.70
N ASP A 2 0.01 -6.64 -20.39
CA ASP A 2 0.17 -5.98 -21.70
C ASP A 2 0.52 -4.49 -21.52
N VAL A 3 0.99 -3.82 -22.58
CA VAL A 3 1.35 -2.40 -22.59
C VAL A 3 0.17 -1.52 -22.14
N ALA A 4 -1.05 -1.88 -22.55
CA ALA A 4 -2.26 -1.17 -22.14
C ALA A 4 -2.48 -1.22 -20.61
N GLU A 5 -2.27 -2.38 -19.99
CA GLU A 5 -2.44 -2.56 -18.53
C GLU A 5 -1.36 -1.79 -17.76
N LEU A 6 -0.12 -1.79 -18.25
CA LEU A 6 0.97 -1.00 -17.68
C LEU A 6 0.65 0.50 -17.72
N LEU A 7 0.13 0.99 -18.85
CA LEU A 7 -0.27 2.39 -19.01
C LEU A 7 -1.38 2.78 -18.02
N VAL A 8 -2.39 1.93 -17.83
CA VAL A 8 -3.46 2.16 -16.85
C VAL A 8 -2.91 2.17 -15.43
N MET A 9 -2.05 1.21 -15.08
CA MET A 9 -1.40 1.16 -13.77
C MET A 9 -0.61 2.44 -13.48
N LEU A 10 0.20 2.90 -14.43
CA LEU A 10 0.99 4.12 -14.30
C LEU A 10 0.11 5.37 -14.21
N ALA A 11 -0.93 5.46 -15.05
CA ALA A 11 -1.88 6.57 -15.05
C ALA A 11 -2.61 6.71 -13.70
N PHE A 12 -2.88 5.60 -13.01
CA PHE A 12 -3.48 5.62 -11.68
C PHE A 12 -2.45 5.89 -10.57
N THR A 13 -1.31 5.20 -10.60
CA THR A 13 -0.34 5.18 -9.50
C THR A 13 0.47 6.47 -9.40
N LEU A 14 0.88 7.05 -10.55
CA LEU A 14 1.74 8.24 -10.55
C LEU A 14 1.05 9.46 -9.89
N PRO A 15 -0.19 9.86 -10.27
CA PRO A 15 -0.84 11.00 -9.64
C PRO A 15 -1.03 10.81 -8.14
N ILE A 16 -1.46 9.61 -7.71
CA ILE A 16 -1.69 9.29 -6.31
C ILE A 16 -0.39 9.35 -5.50
N SER A 17 0.74 8.98 -6.11
CA SER A 17 2.05 9.06 -5.45
C SER A 17 2.47 10.49 -5.12
N PHE A 18 1.96 11.50 -5.84
CA PHE A 18 2.23 12.92 -5.60
C PHE A 18 1.15 13.62 -4.76
N LEU A 19 -0.01 12.99 -4.55
CA LEU A 19 -1.07 13.57 -3.72
C LEU A 19 -0.61 13.66 -2.25
N PRO A 20 -1.12 14.67 -1.49
CA PRO A 20 -0.78 14.84 -0.08
C PRO A 20 -1.45 13.76 0.78
N GLY A 21 -0.86 12.57 0.80
CA GLY A 21 -1.20 11.51 1.72
C GLY A 21 -0.48 11.66 3.07
N PRO A 22 -0.93 10.94 4.13
CA PRO A 22 -0.31 10.99 5.45
C PRO A 22 1.20 10.74 5.44
N ASN A 23 1.68 9.77 4.64
CA ASN A 23 3.11 9.45 4.56
C ASN A 23 3.93 10.53 3.84
N ASN A 24 3.36 11.14 2.78
CA ASN A 24 4.00 12.24 2.05
C ASN A 24 4.08 13.51 2.91
N LEU A 25 3.00 13.83 3.64
CA LEU A 25 2.95 14.93 4.60
C LEU A 25 3.89 14.69 5.79
N LEU A 26 3.92 13.48 6.34
CA LEU A 26 4.84 13.09 7.41
C LEU A 26 6.29 13.26 6.94
N SER A 27 6.64 12.73 5.77
CA SER A 27 7.99 12.86 5.21
C SER A 27 8.36 14.32 4.94
N ALA A 28 7.44 15.13 4.42
CA ALA A 28 7.66 16.55 4.18
C ALA A 28 7.86 17.34 5.49
N SER A 29 7.01 17.11 6.50
CA SER A 29 7.13 17.76 7.81
C SER A 29 8.42 17.37 8.55
N HIS A 30 8.79 16.10 8.49
CA HIS A 30 10.04 15.60 9.09
C HIS A 30 11.26 16.16 8.36
N SER A 31 11.24 16.20 7.02
CA SER A 31 12.32 16.78 6.21
C SER A 31 12.47 18.28 6.41
N SER A 32 11.36 19.00 6.59
CA SER A 32 11.37 20.44 6.89
C SER A 32 11.97 20.73 8.28
N ARG A 33 11.77 19.84 9.26
CA ARG A 33 12.23 20.04 10.64
C ARG A 33 13.65 19.55 10.90
N TYR A 34 14.02 18.42 10.32
CA TYR A 34 15.30 17.73 10.58
C TYR A 34 16.27 17.76 9.40
N GLY A 35 15.84 18.26 8.24
CA GLY A 35 16.62 18.28 7.01
C GLY A 35 16.52 16.97 6.21
N PHE A 36 17.01 17.03 4.96
CA PHE A 36 16.91 15.91 4.01
C PHE A 36 17.67 14.66 4.49
N ASN A 37 18.95 14.79 4.84
CA ASN A 37 19.80 13.66 5.21
C ASN A 37 19.29 12.90 6.44
N ASN A 38 18.79 13.62 7.46
CA ASN A 38 18.25 13.01 8.68
C ASN A 38 16.87 12.36 8.46
N SER A 39 16.21 12.63 7.34
CA SER A 39 14.93 12.04 6.97
C SER A 39 15.08 10.83 6.06
N LEU A 40 16.26 10.58 5.50
CA LEU A 40 16.55 9.38 4.69
C LEU A 40 16.28 8.06 5.44
N PRO A 41 16.62 7.89 6.73
CA PRO A 41 16.29 6.67 7.47
C PRO A 41 14.77 6.44 7.60
N LEU A 42 13.99 7.51 7.75
CA LEU A 42 12.53 7.43 7.82
C LEU A 42 11.96 7.01 6.46
N ILE A 43 12.37 7.68 5.39
CA ILE A 43 11.90 7.41 4.03
C ILE A 43 12.29 5.98 3.60
N SER A 44 13.53 5.57 3.86
CA SER A 44 13.97 4.21 3.55
C SER A 44 13.19 3.16 4.34
N GLY A 45 12.94 3.42 5.63
CA GLY A 45 12.08 2.58 6.47
C GLY A 45 10.67 2.42 5.88
N MET A 46 10.07 3.49 5.36
CA MET A 46 8.77 3.44 4.67
C MET A 46 8.83 2.58 3.40
N VAL A 47 9.88 2.75 2.57
CA VAL A 47 10.06 1.96 1.34
C VAL A 47 10.21 0.48 1.64
N PHE A 48 11.12 0.12 2.56
CA PHE A 48 11.33 -1.27 2.93
C PHE A 48 10.10 -1.88 3.60
N GLY A 49 9.44 -1.14 4.49
CA GLY A 49 8.20 -1.58 5.12
C GLY A 49 7.11 -1.89 4.10
N TRP A 50 6.94 -1.02 3.09
CA TRP A 50 5.97 -1.24 2.02
C TRP A 50 6.30 -2.46 1.16
N LEU A 51 7.58 -2.65 0.80
CA LEU A 51 8.03 -3.82 0.03
C LEU A 51 7.83 -5.14 0.78
N ILE A 52 8.18 -5.17 2.08
CA ILE A 52 8.01 -6.36 2.93
C ILE A 52 6.52 -6.68 3.09
N LEU A 53 5.69 -5.67 3.37
CA LEU A 53 4.24 -5.84 3.46
C LEU A 53 3.67 -6.39 2.15
N GLY A 54 4.05 -5.80 1.02
CA GLY A 54 3.63 -6.25 -0.31
C GLY A 54 4.01 -7.70 -0.59
N ALA A 55 5.25 -8.10 -0.25
CA ALA A 55 5.72 -9.47 -0.41
C ALA A 55 4.92 -10.46 0.47
N ILE A 56 4.66 -10.10 1.73
CA ILE A 56 3.85 -10.93 2.64
C ILE A 56 2.42 -11.08 2.12
N VAL A 57 1.80 -9.99 1.67
CA VAL A 57 0.44 -10.02 1.11
C VAL A 57 0.39 -10.86 -0.17
N ALA A 58 1.36 -10.70 -1.08
CA ALA A 58 1.43 -11.48 -2.31
C ALA A 58 1.59 -12.98 -2.02
N TYR A 59 2.47 -13.34 -1.08
CA TYR A 59 2.63 -14.73 -0.66
C TYR A 59 1.36 -15.28 0.00
N GLY A 60 0.73 -14.51 0.88
CA GLY A 60 -0.53 -14.87 1.52
C GLY A 60 -1.66 -15.07 0.50
N ALA A 61 -1.73 -14.23 -0.54
CA ALA A 61 -2.73 -14.35 -1.60
C ALA A 61 -2.61 -15.69 -2.35
N LEU A 62 -1.39 -16.10 -2.72
CA LEU A 62 -1.14 -17.39 -3.36
C LEU A 62 -1.61 -18.57 -2.49
N PHE A 63 -1.37 -18.52 -1.18
CA PHE A 63 -1.81 -19.55 -0.24
C PHE A 63 -3.34 -19.60 -0.07
N ILE A 64 -4.00 -18.45 -0.11
CA ILE A 64 -5.45 -18.34 0.09
C ILE A 64 -6.22 -18.75 -1.17
N GLU A 65 -5.67 -18.49 -2.36
CA GLU A 65 -6.30 -18.79 -3.65
C GLU A 65 -6.61 -20.29 -3.82
N GLU A 66 -5.73 -21.16 -3.29
CA GLU A 66 -5.95 -22.61 -3.30
C GLU A 66 -7.14 -23.06 -2.43
N LYS A 67 -7.62 -22.20 -1.52
CA LYS A 67 -8.65 -22.52 -0.52
C LYS A 67 -9.89 -21.64 -0.70
N LYS A 68 -10.76 -22.03 -1.64
CA LYS A 68 -12.01 -21.30 -1.97
C LYS A 68 -12.91 -20.96 -0.77
N ASN A 69 -12.99 -21.85 0.23
CA ASN A 69 -13.80 -21.60 1.44
C ASN A 69 -13.16 -20.53 2.34
N LEU A 70 -11.83 -20.51 2.44
CA LEU A 70 -11.09 -19.51 3.20
C LEU A 70 -11.24 -18.13 2.56
N LEU A 71 -11.09 -18.04 1.24
CA LEU A 71 -11.28 -16.79 0.50
C LEU A 71 -12.69 -16.23 0.70
N LYS A 72 -13.74 -17.07 0.58
CA LYS A 72 -15.13 -16.66 0.84
C LYS A 72 -15.33 -16.14 2.27
N GLY A 73 -14.78 -16.85 3.27
CA GLY A 73 -14.83 -16.39 4.66
C GLY A 73 -14.18 -15.02 4.85
N LEU A 74 -13.00 -14.84 4.26
CA LEU A 74 -12.27 -13.57 4.29
C LEU A 74 -13.03 -12.44 3.58
N THR A 75 -13.73 -12.73 2.48
CA THR A 75 -14.60 -11.76 1.80
C THR A 75 -15.69 -11.26 2.73
N TYR A 76 -16.41 -12.13 3.43
CA TYR A 76 -17.46 -11.71 4.37
C TYR A 76 -16.90 -10.89 5.54
N VAL A 77 -15.75 -11.28 6.09
CA VAL A 77 -15.06 -10.51 7.13
C VAL A 77 -14.64 -9.13 6.60
N GLY A 78 -14.12 -9.07 5.37
CA GLY A 78 -13.71 -7.83 4.72
C GLY A 78 -14.88 -6.87 4.49
N VAL A 79 -16.02 -7.39 4.01
CA VAL A 79 -17.25 -6.59 3.86
C VAL A 79 -17.70 -6.03 5.20
N ALA A 80 -17.80 -6.87 6.24
CA ALA A 80 -18.19 -6.42 7.57
C ALA A 80 -17.24 -5.36 8.15
N TYR A 81 -15.94 -5.48 7.88
CA TYR A 81 -14.95 -4.49 8.30
C TYR A 81 -15.08 -3.16 7.56
N ILE A 82 -15.32 -3.18 6.25
CA ILE A 82 -15.56 -1.96 5.46
C ILE A 82 -16.86 -1.28 5.90
N ASP A 83 -17.92 -2.05 6.13
CA ASP A 83 -19.19 -1.53 6.65
C ASP A 83 -19.00 -0.86 8.01
N TYR A 84 -18.22 -1.47 8.91
CA TYR A 84 -17.84 -0.87 10.19
C TYR A 84 -17.07 0.44 10.02
N LEU A 85 -16.11 0.49 9.09
CA LEU A 85 -15.29 1.67 8.84
C LEU A 85 -16.06 2.80 8.13
N SER A 86 -17.19 2.47 7.52
CA SER A 86 -18.04 3.42 6.79
C SER A 86 -18.97 4.23 7.71
N TYR A 87 -19.08 3.85 8.99
CA TYR A 87 -19.80 4.59 10.03
C TYR A 87 -18.86 5.55 10.78
#